data_AF-H6L8H0-F1
#
_entry.id   AF-H6L8H0-F1
#
_cell.length_a   1.000
_cell.length_b   1.000
_cell.length_c   1.000
_cell.angle_alpha   90.00
_cell.angle_beta   90.00
_cell.angle_gamma   90.00
#
_symmetry.space_group_name_H-M   'P 1'
#
loop_
_entity.id
_entity.type
_entity.pdbx_description
1 polymer ?
#
loop_
_entity_poly.entity_id
_entity_poly.type
_entity_poly.pdbx_seq_one_letter_code
_entity_poly.pdbx_strand_id
1 'polypeptide(L)'
;MKELLENPVLAPFAADFSLVEEARGKGIIEYFHLAQIKNYQATSYLGNIAWDTFETAHSLEWDLLDLEDIEARLKKSSLSEHEEVFLQLSYGEPILKISTSSFIAHWYEILYQSVEGFPLATADGKLFLEWLNNPKSIYANFLI
;
A
#
# COMPACT_ATOMS: atom_id res chain seq x y z
N MET A 1 16.25 2.02 -5.18
CA MET A 1 15.53 3.22 -5.69
C MET A 1 15.74 3.43 -7.18
N LYS A 2 16.97 3.58 -7.69
CA LYS A 2 17.24 3.59 -9.14
C LYS A 2 16.65 2.36 -9.84
N GLU A 3 16.99 1.15 -9.39
CA GLU A 3 16.51 -0.09 -10.02
C GLU A 3 14.99 -0.33 -9.93
N LEU A 4 14.33 0.20 -8.89
CA LEU A 4 12.87 0.04 -8.65
C LEU A 4 12.04 0.97 -9.57
N LEU A 5 12.52 2.19 -9.80
CA LEU A 5 11.90 3.19 -10.68
C LEU A 5 12.41 3.12 -12.13
N GLU A 6 13.53 2.43 -12.36
CA GLU A 6 14.02 2.06 -13.70
C GLU A 6 13.28 0.85 -14.27
N ASN A 7 12.36 0.25 -13.51
CA ASN A 7 11.48 -0.78 -14.03
C ASN A 7 10.61 -0.22 -15.18
N PRO A 8 10.56 -0.87 -16.36
CA PRO A 8 9.80 -0.37 -17.51
C PRO A 8 8.32 -0.08 -17.23
N VAL A 9 7.72 -0.76 -16.25
CA VAL A 9 6.32 -0.59 -15.86
C VAL A 9 6.10 0.71 -15.10
N LEU A 10 6.96 1.04 -14.13
CA LEU A 10 6.83 2.26 -13.32
C LEU A 10 7.56 3.48 -13.93
N ALA A 11 8.52 3.25 -14.82
CA ALA A 11 9.33 4.30 -15.43
C ALA A 11 8.52 5.46 -16.06
N PRO A 12 7.38 5.24 -16.74
CA PRO A 12 6.58 6.33 -17.32
C PRO A 12 6.04 7.33 -16.30
N PHE A 13 5.91 6.95 -15.02
CA PHE A 13 5.36 7.77 -13.95
C PHE A 13 6.30 7.79 -12.71
N ALA A 14 7.59 7.51 -12.90
CA ALA A 14 8.58 7.54 -11.83
C ALA A 14 8.66 8.91 -11.12
N ALA A 15 8.32 10.00 -11.82
CA ALA A 15 8.29 11.35 -11.26
C ALA A 15 7.18 11.57 -10.21
N ASP A 16 6.16 10.71 -10.17
CA ASP A 16 5.07 10.78 -9.19
C ASP A 16 5.49 10.22 -7.83
N PHE A 17 6.60 9.46 -7.79
CA PHE A 17 7.13 8.88 -6.57
C PHE A 17 8.22 9.75 -5.95
N SER A 18 8.17 9.89 -4.63
CA SER A 18 9.23 10.46 -3.83
C SER A 18 9.68 9.47 -2.76
N LEU A 19 10.98 9.36 -2.54
CA LEU A 19 11.54 8.53 -1.49
C LEU A 19 11.36 9.20 -0.11
N VAL A 20 10.98 8.42 0.90
CA VAL A 20 10.85 8.86 2.29
C VAL A 20 12.12 8.50 3.06
N GLU A 21 13.11 9.39 3.02
CA GLU A 21 14.47 9.13 3.53
C GLU A 21 14.50 8.86 5.04
N GLU A 22 13.64 9.54 5.81
CA GLU A 22 13.48 9.37 7.25
C GLU A 22 12.90 8.00 7.68
N ALA A 23 12.31 7.28 6.72
CA ALA A 23 11.75 5.95 6.88
C ALA A 23 12.70 4.83 6.45
N ARG A 24 13.93 5.17 6.04
CA ARG A 24 14.92 4.20 5.57
C ARG A 24 15.14 3.07 6.58
N GLY A 25 15.00 1.83 6.11
CA GLY A 25 15.17 0.62 6.93
C GLY A 25 13.98 0.26 7.81
N LYS A 26 12.83 0.93 7.65
CA LYS A 26 11.58 0.64 8.37
C LYS A 26 10.52 0.05 7.43
N GLY A 27 9.65 -0.79 7.97
CA GLY A 27 8.40 -1.20 7.30
C GLY A 27 7.31 -0.12 7.38
N ILE A 28 6.28 -0.19 6.52
CA ILE A 28 5.13 0.74 6.55
C ILE A 28 4.50 0.81 7.94
N ILE A 29 4.21 -0.35 8.55
CA ILE A 29 3.64 -0.40 9.90
C ILE A 29 4.58 0.25 10.91
N GLU A 30 5.87 -0.08 10.90
CA GLU A 30 6.85 0.48 11.84
C GLU A 30 6.95 1.99 11.71
N TYR A 31 6.98 2.52 10.49
CA TYR A 31 7.09 3.96 10.24
C TYR A 31 5.86 4.73 10.73
N PHE A 32 4.66 4.24 10.42
CA PHE A 32 3.41 4.89 10.85
C PHE A 32 3.00 4.58 12.30
N HIS A 33 3.66 3.62 12.97
CA HIS A 33 3.44 3.25 14.37
C HIS A 33 4.72 3.37 15.25
N LEU A 34 5.56 4.38 15.01
CA LEU A 34 6.77 4.71 15.79
C LEU A 34 6.46 5.10 17.26
N ALA A 35 6.13 4.13 18.13
CA ALA A 35 6.56 4.01 19.54
C ALA A 35 5.81 2.95 20.37
N GLN A 36 4.65 2.44 19.93
CA GLN A 36 3.72 1.77 20.86
C GLN A 36 3.51 0.26 20.65
N ILE A 37 3.94 -0.32 19.54
CA ILE A 37 3.76 -1.77 19.34
C ILE A 37 4.94 -2.54 19.92
N LYS A 38 4.94 -2.73 21.25
CA LYS A 38 5.73 -3.81 21.87
C LYS A 38 5.15 -5.13 21.38
N ASN A 39 5.95 -5.90 20.64
CA ASN A 39 5.64 -7.23 20.09
C ASN A 39 4.82 -7.26 18.80
N TYR A 40 5.12 -6.40 17.82
CA TYR A 40 4.71 -6.69 16.44
C TYR A 40 5.43 -7.95 15.97
N GLN A 41 4.68 -9.03 15.73
CA GLN A 41 5.16 -10.17 14.95
C GLN A 41 4.33 -10.17 13.68
N ALA A 42 4.98 -9.88 12.54
CA ALA A 42 4.38 -10.15 11.25
C ALA A 42 3.99 -11.62 11.24
N THR A 43 2.69 -11.91 11.24
CA THR A 43 2.22 -13.28 11.16
C THR A 43 2.52 -13.74 9.75
N SER A 44 3.56 -14.56 9.62
CA SER A 44 3.90 -15.21 8.37
C SER A 44 2.67 -15.90 7.80
N TYR A 45 2.22 -15.44 6.64
CA TYR A 45 2.25 -16.23 5.41
C TYR A 45 1.54 -15.53 4.24
N LEU A 46 0.81 -14.43 4.48
CA LEU A 46 0.04 -13.76 3.42
C LEU A 46 0.05 -12.23 3.47
N GLY A 47 0.76 -11.56 4.38
CA GLY A 47 0.77 -10.09 4.42
C GLY A 47 1.74 -9.49 5.45
N ASN A 48 2.02 -8.21 5.30
CA ASN A 48 2.87 -7.36 6.13
C ASN A 48 2.09 -6.64 7.23
N ILE A 49 0.75 -6.75 7.28
CA ILE A 49 -0.11 -6.14 8.29
C ILE A 49 -0.88 -7.23 9.06
N ALA A 50 -0.78 -7.21 10.39
CA ALA A 50 -1.59 -8.04 11.29
C ALA A 50 -3.00 -7.45 11.43
N TRP A 51 -3.90 -7.82 10.53
CA TRP A 51 -5.26 -7.24 10.42
C TRP A 51 -6.17 -7.52 11.61
N ASP A 52 -5.87 -8.53 12.42
CA ASP A 52 -6.56 -8.85 13.67
C ASP A 52 -6.34 -7.81 14.78
N THR A 53 -5.39 -6.90 14.60
CA THR A 53 -5.10 -5.80 15.54
C THR A 53 -5.96 -4.55 15.33
N PHE A 54 -6.69 -4.46 14.21
CA PHE A 54 -7.55 -3.32 13.91
C PHE A 54 -8.99 -3.58 14.39
N GLU A 55 -9.63 -2.55 14.97
CA GLU A 55 -11.05 -2.63 15.36
C GLU A 55 -11.97 -2.89 14.16
N THR A 56 -11.60 -2.33 13.00
CA THR A 56 -12.29 -2.53 11.74
C THR A 56 -11.30 -3.03 10.70
N ALA A 57 -11.64 -4.15 10.05
CA ALA A 57 -10.91 -4.68 8.90
C ALA A 57 -11.93 -5.18 7.86
N HIS A 58 -11.72 -4.77 6.62
CA HIS A 58 -12.48 -5.18 5.44
C HIS A 58 -11.56 -5.95 4.50
N SER A 59 -12.15 -6.89 3.75
CA SER A 59 -11.45 -7.63 2.70
C SER A 59 -12.24 -7.54 1.40
N LEU A 60 -11.53 -7.34 0.28
CA LEU A 60 -12.08 -7.36 -1.08
C LEU A 60 -11.28 -8.34 -1.93
N GLU A 61 -11.94 -9.36 -2.49
CA GLU A 61 -11.34 -10.24 -3.51
C GLU A 61 -11.29 -9.49 -4.84
N TRP A 62 -10.09 -9.11 -5.28
CA TRP A 62 -9.94 -8.18 -6.40
C TRP A 62 -9.88 -8.88 -7.76
N ASP A 63 -9.62 -10.19 -7.81
CA ASP A 63 -9.53 -10.94 -9.07
C ASP A 63 -10.88 -11.34 -9.66
N LEU A 64 -11.95 -11.06 -8.92
CA LEU A 64 -13.33 -11.22 -9.35
C LEU A 64 -13.93 -9.90 -9.88
N LEU A 65 -13.18 -8.81 -9.86
CA LEU A 65 -13.64 -7.47 -10.25
C LEU A 65 -12.91 -7.00 -11.51
N ASP A 66 -13.62 -6.18 -12.30
CA ASP A 66 -13.01 -5.42 -13.37
C ASP A 66 -12.08 -4.33 -12.79
N LEU A 67 -11.03 -3.98 -13.53
CA LEU A 67 -10.04 -3.00 -13.06
C LEU A 67 -10.68 -1.64 -12.79
N GLU A 68 -11.64 -1.25 -13.63
CA GLU A 68 -12.40 0.00 -13.53
C GLU A 68 -13.29 0.02 -12.27
N ASP A 69 -13.79 -1.14 -11.83
CA ASP A 69 -14.62 -1.23 -10.61
C ASP A 69 -13.78 -0.99 -9.36
N ILE A 70 -12.55 -1.53 -9.32
CA ILE A 70 -11.60 -1.29 -8.23
C ILE A 70 -11.20 0.19 -8.19
N GLU A 71 -10.89 0.77 -9.35
CA GLU A 71 -10.56 2.20 -9.44
C GLU A 71 -11.74 3.07 -8.97
N ALA A 72 -12.97 2.76 -9.40
CA ALA A 72 -14.17 3.50 -9.01
C ALA A 72 -14.47 3.40 -7.50
N ARG A 73 -14.18 2.24 -6.90
CA ARG A 73 -14.26 2.00 -5.44
C ARG A 73 -13.25 2.83 -4.68
N LEU A 74 -11.98 2.76 -5.07
CA LEU A 74 -10.91 3.56 -4.45
C LEU A 74 -11.21 5.08 -4.51
N LYS A 75 -11.73 5.57 -5.65
CA LYS A 75 -12.15 6.99 -5.80
C LYS A 75 -13.27 7.40 -4.84
N LYS A 76 -14.14 6.48 -4.43
CA LYS A 76 -15.27 6.71 -3.52
C LYS A 76 -14.95 6.41 -2.06
N SER A 77 -13.85 5.70 -1.80
CA SER A 77 -13.39 5.37 -0.45
C SER A 77 -12.88 6.60 0.29
N SER A 78 -12.77 6.51 1.62
CA SER A 78 -12.15 7.57 2.43
C SER A 78 -10.68 7.82 2.08
N LEU A 79 -10.02 6.88 1.39
CA LEU A 79 -8.65 7.08 0.92
C LEU A 79 -8.52 8.31 0.01
N SER A 80 -9.50 8.54 -0.87
CA SER A 80 -9.45 9.61 -1.87
C SER A 80 -9.55 11.02 -1.29
N GLU A 81 -9.91 11.15 -0.01
CA GLU A 81 -9.93 12.42 0.72
C GLU A 81 -8.53 12.86 1.19
N HIS A 82 -7.54 11.96 1.13
CA HIS A 82 -6.15 12.26 1.47
C HIS A 82 -5.36 12.69 0.23
N GLU A 83 -4.48 13.69 0.38
CA GLU A 83 -3.64 14.20 -0.71
C GLU A 83 -2.59 13.18 -1.17
N GLU A 84 -1.98 12.48 -0.21
CA GLU A 84 -0.88 11.56 -0.46
C GLU A 84 -0.96 10.29 0.38
N VAL A 85 -0.37 9.24 -0.18
CA VAL A 85 -0.24 7.92 0.43
C VAL A 85 1.20 7.45 0.36
N PHE A 86 1.52 6.54 1.27
CA PHE A 86 2.84 5.99 1.46
C PHE A 86 2.75 4.49 1.25
N LEU A 87 3.60 3.93 0.41
CA LEU A 87 3.57 2.51 0.08
C LEU A 87 4.98 1.91 0.03
N GLN A 88 5.06 0.60 0.21
CA GLN A 88 6.31 -0.15 0.17
C GLN A 88 6.12 -1.35 -0.73
N LEU A 89 6.80 -1.38 -1.88
CA LEU A 89 6.54 -2.39 -2.93
C LEU A 89 6.95 -3.81 -2.52
N SER A 90 7.88 -3.95 -1.58
CA SER A 90 8.29 -5.23 -1.02
C SER A 90 8.91 -5.03 0.37
N TYR A 91 8.89 -6.07 1.20
CA TYR A 91 9.55 -6.02 2.50
C TYR A 91 11.04 -5.67 2.36
N GLY A 92 11.51 -4.69 3.13
CA GLY A 92 12.89 -4.20 3.09
C GLY A 92 13.19 -3.19 1.99
N GLU A 93 12.28 -2.99 1.04
CA GLU A 93 12.39 -1.89 0.07
C GLU A 93 12.06 -0.55 0.72
N PRO A 94 12.56 0.58 0.18
CA PRO A 94 12.26 1.87 0.75
C PRO A 94 10.78 2.24 0.64
N ILE A 95 10.29 2.98 1.63
CA ILE A 95 8.95 3.57 1.59
C ILE A 95 8.93 4.70 0.56
N LEU A 96 7.95 4.64 -0.32
CA LEU A 96 7.68 5.63 -1.35
C LEU A 96 6.44 6.43 -0.98
N LYS A 97 6.42 7.68 -1.42
CA LYS A 97 5.30 8.61 -1.31
C LYS A 97 4.79 8.93 -2.71
N ILE A 98 3.48 8.95 -2.88
CA ILE A 98 2.80 9.26 -4.15
C ILE A 98 1.50 10.00 -3.86
N SER A 99 1.04 10.85 -4.79
CA SER A 99 -0.29 11.45 -4.67
C SER A 99 -1.36 10.35 -4.66
N THR A 100 -2.40 10.48 -3.85
CA THR A 100 -3.47 9.47 -3.81
C THR A 100 -4.13 9.32 -5.18
N SER A 101 -4.30 10.42 -5.91
CA SER A 101 -4.82 10.39 -7.29
C SER A 101 -3.94 9.58 -8.24
N SER A 102 -2.62 9.75 -8.18
CA SER A 102 -1.69 8.99 -9.03
C SER A 102 -1.65 7.52 -8.61
N PHE A 103 -1.70 7.23 -7.32
CA PHE A 103 -1.83 5.85 -6.83
C PHE A 103 -3.09 5.18 -7.40
N ILE A 104 -4.24 5.82 -7.28
CA ILE A 104 -5.51 5.28 -7.79
C ILE A 104 -5.47 5.11 -9.31
N ALA A 105 -4.81 6.01 -10.05
CA ALA A 105 -4.70 5.91 -11.50
C ALA A 105 -3.75 4.79 -11.97
N HIS A 106 -2.80 4.37 -11.12
CA HIS A 106 -1.71 3.46 -11.48
C HIS A 106 -1.61 2.24 -10.56
N TRP A 107 -2.70 1.90 -9.85
CA TRP A 107 -2.67 0.87 -8.82
C TRP A 107 -2.30 -0.51 -9.38
N TYR A 108 -2.71 -0.80 -10.63
CA TYR A 108 -2.49 -2.10 -11.26
C TYR A 108 -1.03 -2.28 -11.67
N GLU A 109 -0.40 -1.24 -12.21
CA GLU A 109 1.03 -1.21 -12.52
C GLU A 109 1.89 -1.33 -11.25
N ILE A 110 1.47 -0.66 -10.17
CA ILE A 110 2.10 -0.77 -8.85
C ILE A 110 2.00 -2.21 -8.33
N LEU A 111 0.81 -2.84 -8.40
CA LEU A 111 0.60 -4.23 -8.00
C LEU A 111 1.46 -5.19 -8.82
N TYR A 112 1.48 -5.01 -10.14
CA TYR A 112 2.29 -5.83 -11.04
C TYR A 112 3.78 -5.77 -10.67
N GLN A 113 4.28 -4.59 -10.29
CA GLN A 113 5.66 -4.43 -9.87
C GLN A 113 5.95 -5.01 -8.48
N SER A 114 4.98 -5.00 -7.59
CA SER A 114 5.12 -5.44 -6.21
C SER A 114 5.22 -6.97 -6.04
N VAL A 115 4.89 -7.74 -7.10
CA VAL A 115 4.93 -9.22 -7.22
C VAL A 115 4.08 -9.96 -6.18
N GLU A 116 4.33 -9.78 -4.90
CA GLU A 116 3.62 -10.39 -3.77
C GLU A 116 2.48 -9.52 -3.25
N GLY A 117 2.56 -8.21 -3.49
CA GLY A 117 1.63 -7.22 -2.94
C GLY A 117 2.31 -6.21 -2.02
N PHE A 118 1.62 -5.12 -1.72
CA PHE A 118 2.19 -3.97 -1.03
C PHE A 118 1.26 -3.44 0.07
N PRO A 119 1.82 -3.06 1.23
CA PRO A 119 1.12 -2.22 2.20
C PRO A 119 1.16 -0.75 1.79
N LEU A 120 0.14 -0.03 2.21
CA LEU A 120 -0.07 1.40 2.03
C LEU A 120 -0.63 2.02 3.32
N ALA A 121 -0.26 3.27 3.59
CA ALA A 121 -0.84 4.07 4.66
C ALA A 121 -1.03 5.54 4.24
N THR A 122 -2.00 6.22 4.87
CA THR A 122 -2.14 7.68 4.76
C THR A 122 -1.11 8.41 5.60
N ALA A 123 -0.80 9.66 5.23
CA ALA A 123 0.18 10.50 5.94
C ALA A 123 -0.08 10.64 7.45
N ASP A 124 -1.35 10.62 7.87
CA ASP A 124 -1.76 10.73 9.26
C ASP A 124 -1.77 9.39 10.01
N GLY A 125 -1.41 8.29 9.34
CA GLY A 125 -1.34 6.95 9.92
C GLY A 125 -2.70 6.41 10.36
N LYS A 126 -3.81 6.91 9.81
CA LYS A 126 -5.16 6.42 10.19
C LYS A 126 -5.69 5.36 9.26
N LEU A 127 -5.45 5.48 7.95
CA LEU A 127 -5.91 4.49 6.98
C LEU A 127 -4.74 3.61 6.57
N PHE A 128 -4.99 2.30 6.61
CA PHE A 128 -4.08 1.27 6.13
C PHE A 128 -4.79 0.43 5.09
N LEU A 129 -4.04 0.04 4.08
CA LEU A 129 -4.44 -0.89 3.05
C LEU A 129 -3.29 -1.85 2.80
N GLU A 130 -3.58 -3.11 2.56
CA GLU A 130 -2.61 -4.07 2.06
C GLU A 130 -3.21 -4.79 0.87
N TRP A 131 -2.53 -4.63 -0.27
CA TRP A 131 -2.84 -5.37 -1.47
C TRP A 131 -2.02 -6.64 -1.49
N LEU A 132 -2.66 -7.79 -1.73
CA LEU A 132 -1.98 -9.08 -1.82
C LEU A 132 -2.21 -9.68 -3.19
N ASN A 133 -1.15 -10.19 -3.82
CA ASN A 133 -1.25 -10.89 -5.09
C ASN A 133 -1.56 -12.39 -4.95
N ASN A 134 -1.37 -12.93 -3.74
CA ASN A 134 -1.82 -14.26 -3.36
C ASN A 134 -2.22 -14.19 -1.88
N PRO A 135 -3.53 -14.23 -1.55
CA PRO A 135 -4.62 -14.88 -2.27
C PRO A 135 -5.45 -13.96 -3.20
N LYS A 136 -4.88 -12.87 -3.71
CA LYS A 136 -5.58 -11.85 -4.51
C LYS A 136 -6.69 -11.11 -3.73
N SER A 137 -6.30 -10.57 -2.59
CA SER A 137 -7.19 -9.80 -1.72
C SER A 137 -6.63 -8.43 -1.42
N ILE A 138 -7.51 -7.45 -1.23
CA ILE A 138 -7.20 -6.17 -0.63
C ILE A 138 -7.75 -6.19 0.78
N TYR A 139 -6.90 -5.93 1.77
CA TYR A 139 -7.32 -5.70 3.13
C TYR A 139 -7.23 -4.20 3.44
N ALA A 140 -8.20 -3.66 4.16
CA ALA A 140 -8.18 -2.26 4.57
C ALA A 140 -8.94 -2.04 5.87
N ASN A 141 -8.56 -1.02 6.64
CA ASN A 141 -9.33 -0.59 7.82
C ASN A 141 -10.42 0.45 7.47
N PHE A 142 -10.76 0.56 6.19
CA PHE A 142 -11.83 1.38 5.64
C PHE A 142 -12.51 0.64 4.49
N LEU A 143 -13.72 1.08 4.11
CA LEU A 143 -14.47 0.45 3.04
C LEU A 143 -13.93 0.85 1.66
N ILE A 144 -13.71 -0.14 0.80
CA ILE A 144 -13.30 0.00 -0.61
C ILE A 144 -14.49 -0.21 -1.54
#